data_AF-A0A8T1H3W1-F1
#
_entry.id   AF-A0A8T1H3W1-F1
#
_cell.length_a   1.000
_cell.length_b   1.000
_cell.length_c   1.000
_cell.angle_alpha   90.00
_cell.angle_beta   90.00
_cell.angle_gamma   90.00
#
_symmetry.space_group_name_H-M   'P 1'
#
loop_
_entity.id
_entity.type
_entity.pdbx_description
1 polymer ?
#
loop_
_entity_poly.entity_id
_entity_poly.type
_entity_poly.pdbx_seq_one_letter_code
_entity_poly.pdbx_strand_id
1 'polypeptide(L)'
;MYTKALAALRRVFEAVTNKPLRVYYVMGDADGGQFNSVKNGFGRDNQYVYLMCFFHVMKNVNDRLKVIDERAANRVRKDIYDLHFAENRSNFVRLFYSILPRWRGDPSIAAFAIYFTKVWLTGKFIRWKSFQSPSAYATTNNPAEQFNRVIKRDYTLRAKLKMGSLLCQLQECCRNESEKAHDFGITPKATDDLQRRSKDMDRKSLLQDANVPEDEEVFASNPVVNVLSVPAERIYIQ
;
A
#
# COMPACT_ATOMS: atom_id res chain seq x y z
N MET A 1 7.60 -23.05 -2.82
CA MET A 1 6.37 -23.16 -2.00
C MET A 1 5.27 -22.24 -2.50
N TYR A 2 5.50 -20.92 -2.60
CA TYR A 2 4.49 -19.94 -3.03
C TYR A 2 3.77 -20.27 -4.35
N THR A 3 4.48 -20.63 -5.42
CA THR A 3 3.82 -20.98 -6.69
C THR A 3 2.81 -22.12 -6.57
N LYS A 4 3.11 -23.14 -5.74
CA LYS A 4 2.18 -24.26 -5.48
C LYS A 4 0.93 -23.79 -4.73
N ALA A 5 1.09 -22.88 -3.77
CA ALA A 5 -0.02 -22.27 -3.04
C ALA A 5 -0.90 -21.42 -3.97
N LEU A 6 -0.31 -20.60 -4.84
CA LEU A 6 -1.06 -19.82 -5.83
C LEU A 6 -1.80 -20.72 -6.83
N ALA A 7 -1.17 -21.82 -7.27
CA ALA A 7 -1.83 -22.80 -8.13
C ALA A 7 -3.00 -23.50 -7.41
N ALA A 8 -2.87 -23.80 -6.12
CA ALA A 8 -3.97 -24.33 -5.32
C ALA A 8 -5.12 -23.33 -5.19
N LEU A 9 -4.83 -22.06 -4.90
CA LEU A 9 -5.83 -20.98 -4.85
C LEU A 9 -6.65 -20.91 -6.14
N ARG A 10 -5.98 -20.99 -7.30
CA ARG A 10 -6.66 -20.99 -8.61
C ARG A 10 -7.64 -22.15 -8.74
N ARG A 11 -7.19 -23.36 -8.42
CA ARG A 11 -8.03 -24.57 -8.50
C ARG A 11 -9.24 -24.47 -7.58
N VAL A 12 -9.04 -24.01 -6.35
CA VAL A 12 -10.14 -23.84 -5.37
C VAL A 12 -11.13 -22.79 -5.85
N PHE A 13 -10.65 -21.63 -6.31
CA PHE A 13 -11.51 -20.58 -6.84
C PHE A 13 -12.36 -21.07 -8.01
N GLU A 14 -11.74 -21.76 -8.96
CA GLU A 14 -12.43 -22.31 -10.13
C GLU A 14 -13.46 -23.36 -9.74
N ALA A 15 -13.11 -24.28 -8.82
CA ALA A 15 -14.03 -25.30 -8.34
C ALA A 15 -15.25 -24.71 -7.59
N VAL A 16 -15.08 -23.60 -6.87
CA VAL A 16 -16.16 -22.97 -6.10
C VAL A 16 -17.04 -22.07 -6.99
N THR A 17 -16.43 -21.35 -7.94
CA THR A 17 -17.13 -20.30 -8.69
C THR A 17 -17.52 -20.72 -10.11
N ASN A 18 -17.00 -21.85 -10.59
CA ASN A 18 -17.04 -22.27 -12.00
C ASN A 18 -16.48 -21.22 -12.97
N LYS A 19 -15.57 -20.36 -12.48
CA LYS A 19 -14.93 -19.29 -13.27
C LYS A 19 -13.41 -19.32 -13.05
N PRO A 20 -12.61 -19.07 -14.10
CA PRO A 20 -11.17 -18.95 -13.93
C PRO A 20 -10.84 -17.72 -13.07
N LEU A 21 -9.88 -17.85 -12.15
CA LEU A 21 -9.40 -16.73 -11.36
C LEU A 21 -8.65 -15.73 -12.26
N ARG A 22 -9.23 -14.52 -12.42
CA ARG A 22 -8.61 -13.41 -13.13
C ARG A 22 -7.98 -12.42 -12.15
N VAL A 23 -6.69 -12.20 -12.27
CA VAL A 23 -5.91 -11.30 -11.41
C VAL A 23 -5.48 -10.09 -12.22
N TYR A 24 -5.93 -8.90 -11.82
CA TYR A 24 -5.55 -7.63 -12.46
C TYR A 24 -4.45 -6.89 -11.70
N TYR A 25 -4.45 -6.99 -10.37
CA TYR A 25 -3.50 -6.32 -9.50
C TYR A 25 -3.00 -7.28 -8.43
N VAL A 26 -1.71 -7.16 -8.10
CA VAL A 26 -1.10 -7.89 -6.99
C VAL A 26 -0.31 -6.89 -6.15
N MET A 27 -0.68 -6.72 -4.88
CA MET A 27 0.12 -5.97 -3.92
C MET A 27 1.12 -6.93 -3.29
N GLY A 28 2.41 -6.71 -3.55
CA GLY A 28 3.46 -7.60 -3.07
C GLY A 28 4.46 -6.94 -2.12
N ASP A 29 5.18 -7.78 -1.41
CA ASP A 29 6.34 -7.38 -0.61
C ASP A 29 7.54 -7.12 -1.52
N ALA A 30 8.56 -6.48 -0.95
CA ALA A 30 9.86 -6.32 -1.60
C ALA A 30 10.69 -7.64 -1.61
N ASP A 31 10.04 -8.78 -1.90
CA ASP A 31 10.66 -10.11 -1.93
C ASP A 31 10.73 -10.69 -3.35
N GLY A 32 11.93 -11.12 -3.74
CA GLY A 32 12.17 -11.70 -5.07
C GLY A 32 11.47 -13.04 -5.26
N GLY A 33 11.37 -13.84 -4.20
CA GLY A 33 10.71 -15.14 -4.24
C GLY A 33 9.22 -15.01 -4.50
N GLN A 34 8.53 -14.11 -3.79
CA GLN A 34 7.14 -13.78 -4.01
C GLN A 34 6.90 -13.23 -5.41
N PHE A 35 7.70 -12.26 -5.86
CA PHE A 35 7.58 -11.69 -7.21
C PHE A 35 7.64 -12.77 -8.30
N ASN A 36 8.66 -13.63 -8.24
CA ASN A 36 8.82 -14.72 -9.21
C ASN A 36 7.69 -15.73 -9.11
N SER A 37 7.19 -15.99 -7.90
CA SER A 37 6.10 -16.95 -7.69
C SER A 37 4.77 -16.45 -8.23
N VAL A 38 4.47 -15.16 -8.07
CA VAL A 38 3.31 -14.50 -8.67
C VAL A 38 3.39 -14.53 -10.19
N LYS A 39 4.57 -14.22 -10.75
CA LYS A 39 4.83 -14.33 -12.20
C LYS A 39 4.56 -15.74 -12.71
N ASN A 40 5.07 -16.75 -12.03
CA ASN A 40 4.90 -18.14 -12.44
C ASN A 40 3.47 -18.67 -12.20
N GLY A 41 2.79 -18.20 -11.15
CA GLY A 41 1.45 -18.68 -10.76
C GLY A 41 0.31 -18.01 -11.52
N PHE A 42 0.43 -16.73 -11.85
CA PHE A 42 -0.62 -15.95 -12.49
C PHE A 42 -0.24 -15.43 -13.88
N GLY A 43 1.04 -15.26 -14.18
CA GLY A 43 1.48 -14.59 -15.43
C GLY A 43 1.31 -15.39 -16.72
N ARG A 44 0.90 -16.66 -16.67
CA ARG A 44 0.66 -17.47 -17.88
C ARG A 44 -0.58 -17.00 -18.65
N ASP A 45 -1.61 -16.57 -17.94
CA ASP A 45 -2.94 -16.31 -18.49
C ASP A 45 -3.60 -15.05 -17.90
N ASN A 46 -2.88 -14.30 -17.05
CA ASN A 46 -3.30 -13.00 -16.56
C ASN A 46 -2.30 -11.93 -16.98
N GLN A 47 -2.83 -10.85 -17.55
CA GLN A 47 -2.12 -9.59 -17.64
C GLN A 47 -2.41 -8.80 -16.37
N TYR A 48 -1.43 -8.77 -15.46
CA TYR A 48 -1.59 -8.15 -14.15
C TYR A 48 -0.52 -7.11 -13.87
N VAL A 49 -0.83 -6.18 -12.97
CA VAL A 49 0.08 -5.17 -12.48
C VAL A 49 0.58 -5.58 -11.09
N TYR A 50 1.88 -5.80 -10.97
CA TYR A 50 2.53 -5.99 -9.67
C TYR A 50 2.78 -4.63 -9.01
N LEU A 51 1.99 -4.31 -8.01
CA LEU A 51 2.10 -3.15 -7.14
C LEU A 51 3.07 -3.45 -5.99
N MET A 52 3.75 -2.41 -5.51
CA MET A 52 4.74 -2.52 -4.45
C MET A 52 4.23 -1.86 -3.18
N CYS A 53 4.17 -2.65 -2.10
CA CYS A 53 3.69 -2.18 -0.81
C CYS A 53 4.59 -1.06 -0.29
N PHE A 54 4.03 0.14 -0.13
CA PHE A 54 4.82 1.29 0.29
C PHE A 54 5.39 1.15 1.71
N PHE A 55 4.71 0.43 2.61
CA PHE A 55 5.29 0.08 3.91
C PHE A 55 6.59 -0.70 3.76
N HIS A 56 6.66 -1.67 2.85
CA HIS A 56 7.88 -2.44 2.60
C HIS A 56 8.99 -1.61 1.96
N VAL A 57 8.64 -0.62 1.13
CA VAL A 57 9.60 0.39 0.65
C VAL A 57 10.20 1.14 1.84
N MET A 58 9.35 1.72 2.69
CA MET A 58 9.80 2.51 3.84
C MET A 58 10.57 1.67 4.88
N LYS A 59 10.20 0.41 5.10
CA LYS A 59 10.95 -0.51 5.95
C LYS A 59 12.38 -0.70 5.44
N ASN A 60 12.54 -1.03 4.16
CA ASN A 60 13.86 -1.21 3.53
C ASN A 60 14.66 0.09 3.45
N VAL A 61 13.99 1.23 3.27
CA VAL A 61 14.60 2.55 3.33
C VAL A 61 15.12 2.82 4.74
N ASN A 62 14.28 2.70 5.76
CA ASN A 62 14.65 2.98 7.15
C ASN A 62 15.80 2.10 7.63
N ASP A 63 15.83 0.82 7.25
CA ASP A 63 16.95 -0.07 7.57
C ASP A 63 18.29 0.47 7.05
N ARG A 64 18.29 1.16 5.90
CA ARG A 64 19.49 1.78 5.32
C ARG A 64 19.78 3.17 5.84
N LEU A 65 18.76 3.87 6.33
CA LEU A 65 18.93 5.19 6.94
C LEU A 65 19.50 5.11 8.35
N LYS A 66 19.53 3.93 9.00
CA LYS A 66 20.10 3.73 10.35
C LYS A 66 21.56 4.20 10.50
N VAL A 67 22.32 4.24 9.41
CA VAL A 67 23.73 4.67 9.40
C VAL A 67 23.92 6.13 8.97
N ILE A 68 22.82 6.81 8.64
CA ILE A 68 22.81 8.22 8.23
C ILE A 68 22.38 9.05 9.44
N ASP A 69 22.95 10.25 9.59
CA ASP A 69 22.49 11.24 10.57
C ASP A 69 20.97 11.43 10.50
N GLU A 70 20.33 11.58 11.66
CA GLU A 70 18.87 11.61 11.78
C GLU A 70 18.25 12.82 11.06
N ARG A 71 18.95 13.96 11.02
CA ARG A 71 18.48 15.14 10.29
C ARG A 71 18.48 14.88 8.78
N ALA A 72 19.52 14.25 8.24
CA ALA A 72 19.60 13.83 6.85
C ALA A 72 18.60 12.71 6.52
N ALA A 73 18.47 11.71 7.39
CA ALA A 73 17.50 10.62 7.26
C ALA A 73 16.06 11.15 7.18
N ASN A 74 15.69 12.12 8.04
CA ASN A 74 14.37 12.74 8.00
C ASN A 74 14.08 13.50 6.71
N ARG A 75 15.08 14.18 6.13
CA ARG A 75 14.94 14.80 4.80
C ARG A 75 14.66 13.76 3.73
N VAL A 76 15.41 12.65 3.74
CA VAL A 76 15.22 11.54 2.79
C VAL A 76 13.83 10.92 2.93
N ARG A 77 13.37 10.66 4.17
CA ARG A 77 12.02 10.14 4.43
C ARG A 77 10.97 11.09 3.84
N LYS A 78 11.06 12.39 4.15
CA LYS A 78 10.13 13.41 3.62
C LYS A 78 10.09 13.39 2.09
N ASP A 79 11.26 13.44 1.45
CA ASP A 79 11.40 13.42 -0.01
C ASP A 79 10.76 12.15 -0.62
N ILE A 80 10.92 10.96 0.00
CA ILE A 80 10.30 9.71 -0.46
C ILE A 80 8.78 9.73 -0.33
N TYR A 81 8.25 10.27 0.77
CA TYR A 81 6.81 10.45 0.92
C TYR A 81 6.26 11.49 -0.07
N ASP A 82 7.02 12.54 -0.41
CA ASP A 82 6.63 13.50 -1.48
C ASP A 82 6.56 12.78 -2.83
N LEU A 83 7.52 11.89 -3.12
CA LEU A 83 7.49 11.05 -4.32
C LEU A 83 6.34 10.02 -4.31
N HIS A 84 6.04 9.40 -3.17
CA HIS A 84 4.96 8.42 -3.05
C HIS A 84 3.60 9.03 -3.35
N PHE A 85 3.33 10.19 -2.75
CA PHE A 85 2.07 10.92 -2.88
C PHE A 85 2.06 11.94 -4.02
N ALA A 86 2.99 11.84 -4.96
CA ALA A 86 2.93 12.64 -6.18
C ALA A 86 1.60 12.38 -6.90
N GLU A 87 0.89 13.47 -7.22
CA GLU A 87 -0.44 13.43 -7.83
C GLU A 87 -0.48 12.59 -9.13
N ASN A 88 0.54 12.76 -9.96
CA ASN A 88 0.64 12.11 -11.27
C ASN A 88 2.10 11.93 -11.68
N ARG A 89 2.30 11.28 -12.84
CA ARG A 89 3.62 10.97 -13.38
C ARG A 89 4.46 12.23 -13.63
N SER A 90 3.88 13.32 -14.13
CA SER A 90 4.60 14.56 -14.42
C SER A 90 5.09 15.21 -13.14
N ASN A 91 4.23 15.32 -12.12
CA ASN A 91 4.60 15.83 -10.82
C ASN A 91 5.70 14.98 -10.16
N PHE A 92 5.58 13.64 -10.24
CA PHE A 92 6.62 12.73 -9.77
C PHE A 92 7.96 13.00 -10.42
N VAL A 93 7.99 13.13 -11.75
CA VAL A 93 9.23 13.38 -12.50
C VAL A 93 9.85 14.71 -12.10
N ARG A 94 9.04 15.77 -11.94
CA ARG A 94 9.50 17.08 -11.46
C ARG A 94 10.13 17.01 -10.06
N LEU A 95 9.44 16.38 -9.10
CA LEU A 95 9.98 16.16 -7.74
C LEU A 95 11.26 15.35 -7.79
N PHE A 96 11.29 14.30 -8.61
CA PHE A 96 12.46 13.44 -8.73
C PHE A 96 13.69 14.20 -9.26
N TYR A 97 13.52 15.04 -10.28
CA TYR A 97 14.60 15.87 -10.83
C TYR A 97 15.14 16.90 -9.82
N SER A 98 14.34 17.34 -8.85
CA SER A 98 14.82 18.25 -7.79
C SER A 98 15.43 17.50 -6.59
N ILE A 99 14.97 16.28 -6.29
CA ILE A 99 15.40 15.47 -5.14
C ILE A 99 16.72 14.75 -5.44
N LEU A 100 16.82 14.05 -6.57
CA LEU A 100 17.94 13.14 -6.81
C LEU A 100 19.30 13.85 -6.88
N PRO A 101 19.45 15.03 -7.52
CA PRO A 101 20.73 15.75 -7.51
C PRO A 101 21.16 16.15 -6.10
N ARG A 102 20.22 16.57 -5.23
CA ARG A 102 20.52 16.91 -3.83
C ARG A 102 21.04 15.70 -3.06
N TRP A 103 20.39 14.55 -3.22
CA TRP A 103 20.85 13.32 -2.57
C TRP A 103 22.21 12.85 -3.09
N ARG A 104 22.52 13.05 -4.38
CA ARG A 104 23.81 12.70 -4.97
C ARG A 104 24.93 13.67 -4.58
N GLY A 105 24.59 14.94 -4.36
CA GLY A 105 25.55 15.98 -3.94
C GLY A 105 25.91 15.93 -2.45
N ASP A 106 25.11 15.27 -1.62
CA ASP A 106 25.40 15.05 -0.20
C ASP A 106 26.20 13.74 -0.02
N PRO A 107 27.49 13.80 0.40
CA PRO A 107 28.32 12.61 0.57
C PRO A 107 27.72 11.56 1.52
N SER A 108 26.95 11.98 2.52
CA SER A 108 26.31 11.09 3.49
C SER A 108 25.11 10.32 2.91
N ILE A 109 24.53 10.82 1.82
CA ILE A 109 23.32 10.25 1.17
C ILE A 109 23.64 9.64 -0.19
N ALA A 110 24.74 10.01 -0.84
CA ALA A 110 25.05 9.61 -2.22
C ALA A 110 24.97 8.10 -2.48
N ALA A 111 25.51 7.28 -1.56
CA ALA A 111 25.42 5.83 -1.65
C ALA A 111 23.96 5.32 -1.56
N PHE A 112 23.15 5.93 -0.69
CA PHE A 112 21.72 5.66 -0.61
C PHE A 112 21.00 6.07 -1.91
N ALA A 113 21.35 7.20 -2.52
CA ALA A 113 20.76 7.65 -3.78
C ALA A 113 20.97 6.65 -4.92
N ILE A 114 22.16 6.07 -5.03
CA ILE A 114 22.50 5.01 -5.99
C ILE A 114 21.63 3.77 -5.73
N TYR A 115 21.58 3.32 -4.47
CA TYR A 115 20.73 2.20 -4.07
C TYR A 115 19.25 2.45 -4.43
N PHE A 116 18.73 3.62 -4.05
CA PHE A 116 17.31 3.94 -4.19
C PHE A 116 16.91 3.94 -5.66
N THR A 117 17.78 4.54 -6.50
CA THR A 117 17.60 4.54 -7.96
C THR A 117 17.54 3.11 -8.51
N LYS A 118 18.51 2.27 -8.13
CA LYS A 118 18.61 0.89 -8.62
C LYS A 118 17.41 0.02 -8.24
N VAL A 119 16.91 0.14 -7.01
CA VAL A 119 15.88 -0.78 -6.50
C VAL A 119 14.47 -0.26 -6.78
N TRP A 120 14.22 1.01 -6.50
CA TRP A 120 12.87 1.56 -6.43
C TRP A 120 12.47 2.37 -7.68
N LEU A 121 13.42 2.70 -8.56
CA LEU A 121 13.14 3.47 -9.77
C LEU A 121 13.36 2.68 -11.06
N THR A 122 14.42 1.89 -11.13
CA THR A 122 14.76 1.10 -12.34
C THR A 122 14.66 -0.42 -12.13
N GLY A 123 14.45 -0.85 -10.88
CA GLY A 123 14.35 -2.26 -10.54
C GLY A 123 12.98 -2.89 -10.89
N LYS A 124 12.71 -4.04 -10.27
CA LYS A 124 11.42 -4.75 -10.42
C LYS A 124 10.31 -4.23 -9.50
N PHE A 125 10.67 -3.50 -8.44
CA PHE A 125 9.75 -3.05 -7.39
C PHE A 125 9.37 -1.57 -7.51
N ILE A 126 9.11 -1.11 -8.74
CA ILE A 126 8.99 0.32 -9.05
C ILE A 126 7.59 0.90 -8.86
N ARG A 127 6.57 0.06 -8.66
CA ARG A 127 5.15 0.45 -8.63
C ARG A 127 4.64 0.73 -7.21
N TRP A 128 5.35 1.60 -6.50
CA TRP A 128 5.04 2.01 -5.13
C TRP A 128 4.43 3.41 -5.02
N LYS A 129 4.26 4.13 -6.14
CA LYS A 129 3.69 5.48 -6.14
C LYS A 129 2.16 5.40 -6.11
N SER A 130 1.51 6.26 -5.33
CA SER A 130 0.06 6.21 -5.10
C SER A 130 -0.73 6.30 -6.41
N PHE A 131 -0.32 7.18 -7.33
CA PHE A 131 -0.95 7.35 -8.64
C PHE A 131 -0.89 6.12 -9.56
N GLN A 132 -0.14 5.07 -9.20
CA GLN A 132 -0.09 3.81 -9.95
C GLN A 132 -1.04 2.75 -9.40
N SER A 133 -1.54 2.93 -8.17
CA SER A 133 -2.64 2.13 -7.65
C SER A 133 -3.95 2.74 -8.15
N PRO A 134 -4.88 1.93 -8.69
CA PRO A 134 -6.20 2.45 -9.05
C PRO A 134 -6.94 2.98 -7.81
N SER A 135 -7.89 3.87 -8.04
CA SER A 135 -8.75 4.38 -6.96
C SER A 135 -9.44 3.23 -6.21
N ALA A 136 -9.57 3.36 -4.89
CA ALA A 136 -10.06 2.33 -3.97
C ALA A 136 -9.20 1.07 -3.82
N TYR A 137 -8.03 0.97 -4.46
CA TYR A 137 -7.07 -0.11 -4.18
C TYR A 137 -6.12 0.30 -3.06
N ALA A 138 -5.76 -0.68 -2.21
CA ALA A 138 -4.78 -0.45 -1.17
C ALA A 138 -3.41 -0.07 -1.77
N THR A 139 -2.68 0.83 -1.11
CA THR A 139 -1.27 1.16 -1.40
C THR A 139 -0.29 0.41 -0.50
N THR A 140 -0.83 -0.31 0.49
CA THR A 140 -0.10 -1.18 1.41
C THR A 140 -0.78 -2.54 1.51
N ASN A 141 -0.04 -3.56 1.94
CA ASN A 141 -0.60 -4.87 2.28
C ASN A 141 -0.97 -4.98 3.77
N ASN A 142 -1.19 -3.85 4.47
CA ASN A 142 -1.45 -3.82 5.91
C ASN A 142 -2.62 -4.72 6.36
N PRO A 143 -3.74 -4.84 5.60
CA PRO A 143 -4.80 -5.79 5.97
C PRO A 143 -4.31 -7.24 6.00
N ALA A 144 -3.48 -7.65 5.03
CA ALA A 144 -2.90 -9.00 4.99
C ALA A 144 -1.93 -9.22 6.15
N GLU A 145 -1.12 -8.22 6.51
CA GLU A 145 -0.22 -8.30 7.66
C GLU A 145 -0.98 -8.36 9.00
N GLN A 146 -2.06 -7.60 9.12
CA GLN A 146 -2.93 -7.66 10.30
C GLN A 146 -3.58 -9.04 10.43
N PHE A 147 -4.09 -9.60 9.33
CA PHE A 147 -4.63 -10.95 9.31
C PHE A 147 -3.57 -12.00 9.69
N ASN A 148 -2.38 -11.90 9.09
CA ASN A 148 -1.24 -12.77 9.44
C ASN A 148 -0.86 -12.67 10.92
N ARG A 149 -0.96 -11.47 11.52
CA ARG A 149 -0.68 -11.25 12.94
C ARG A 149 -1.69 -11.99 13.82
N VAL A 150 -2.98 -11.98 13.47
CA VAL A 150 -4.02 -12.73 14.19
C VAL A 150 -3.76 -14.23 14.12
N ILE A 151 -3.51 -14.78 12.93
CA ILE A 151 -3.18 -16.21 12.77
C ILE A 151 -1.96 -16.59 13.62
N LYS A 152 -0.88 -15.80 13.52
CA LYS A 152 0.35 -16.06 14.28
C LYS A 152 0.14 -15.96 15.78
N ARG A 153 -0.71 -15.04 16.25
CA ARG A 153 -0.94 -14.82 17.68
C ARG A 153 -1.85 -15.89 18.28
N ASP A 154 -2.98 -16.17 17.62
CA ASP A 154 -4.10 -16.89 18.25
C ASP A 154 -4.15 -18.37 17.88
N TYR A 155 -3.66 -18.73 16.69
CA TYR A 155 -3.81 -20.10 16.15
C TYR A 155 -2.49 -20.85 16.10
N THR A 156 -1.40 -20.19 15.67
CA THR A 156 -0.10 -20.85 15.62
C THR A 156 0.77 -20.57 16.84
N LEU A 157 0.36 -19.66 17.73
CA LEU A 157 1.15 -19.21 18.89
C LEU A 157 2.62 -18.88 18.54
N ARG A 158 2.82 -18.31 17.34
CA ARG A 158 4.12 -18.00 16.72
C ARG A 158 5.05 -19.21 16.50
N ALA A 159 4.54 -20.43 16.69
CA ALA A 159 5.25 -21.67 16.39
C ALA A 159 5.15 -22.04 14.90
N LYS A 160 6.17 -22.77 14.42
CA LYS A 160 6.15 -23.41 13.10
C LYS A 160 5.41 -24.74 13.22
N LEU A 161 4.25 -24.85 12.58
CA LEU A 161 3.44 -26.06 12.58
C LEU A 161 3.74 -26.95 11.36
N LYS A 162 3.58 -28.26 11.53
CA LYS A 162 3.51 -29.20 10.39
C LYS A 162 2.26 -28.90 9.57
N MET A 163 2.30 -29.22 8.27
CA MET A 163 1.23 -28.86 7.33
C MET A 163 -0.16 -29.35 7.78
N GLY A 164 -0.28 -30.59 8.27
CA GLY A 164 -1.56 -31.11 8.78
C GLY A 164 -2.12 -30.29 9.94
N SER A 165 -1.30 -30.02 10.95
CA SER A 165 -1.68 -29.19 12.11
C SER A 165 -2.00 -27.75 11.70
N LEU A 166 -1.27 -27.18 10.74
CA LEU A 166 -1.55 -25.85 10.21
C LEU A 166 -2.92 -25.79 9.53
N LEU A 167 -3.27 -26.81 8.73
CA LEU A 167 -4.58 -26.87 8.09
C LEU A 167 -5.72 -26.97 9.10
N CYS A 168 -5.56 -27.77 10.17
CA CYS A 168 -6.53 -27.82 11.27
C CYS A 168 -6.71 -26.44 11.92
N GLN A 169 -5.61 -25.75 12.23
CA GLN A 169 -5.66 -24.40 12.82
C GLN A 169 -6.30 -23.36 11.89
N LEU A 170 -6.05 -23.45 10.58
CA LEU A 170 -6.71 -22.57 9.60
C LEU A 170 -8.21 -22.87 9.49
N GLN A 171 -8.62 -24.14 9.58
CA GLN A 171 -10.03 -24.52 9.59
C GLN A 171 -10.75 -24.02 10.86
N GLU A 172 -10.11 -24.15 12.02
CA GLU A 172 -10.61 -23.56 13.28
C GLU A 172 -10.75 -22.05 13.16
N CYS A 173 -9.77 -21.38 12.54
CA CYS A 173 -9.85 -19.95 12.26
C CYS A 173 -11.06 -19.61 11.40
N CYS A 174 -11.28 -20.31 10.28
CA CYS A 174 -12.45 -20.10 9.44
C CYS A 174 -13.76 -20.31 10.21
N ARG A 175 -13.86 -21.37 11.04
CA ARG A 175 -15.05 -21.64 11.85
C ARG A 175 -15.31 -20.50 12.84
N ASN A 176 -14.29 -20.12 13.61
CA ASN A 176 -14.42 -19.07 14.62
C ASN A 176 -14.78 -17.71 13.98
N GLU A 177 -14.20 -17.36 12.83
CA GLU A 177 -14.57 -16.13 12.11
C GLU A 177 -15.99 -16.21 11.52
N SER A 178 -16.45 -17.40 11.11
CA SER A 178 -17.82 -17.59 10.59
C SER A 178 -18.90 -17.50 11.67
N GLU A 179 -18.56 -17.81 12.93
CA GLU A 179 -19.47 -17.72 14.07
C GLU A 179 -19.57 -16.29 14.63
N LYS A 180 -18.63 -15.40 14.27
CA LYS A 180 -18.72 -13.99 14.65
C LYS A 180 -19.81 -13.31 13.84
N ALA A 181 -20.84 -12.85 14.53
CA ALA A 181 -21.83 -11.94 13.97
C ALA A 181 -21.19 -10.57 13.71
N HIS A 182 -20.53 -10.43 12.56
CA HIS A 182 -20.09 -9.15 12.04
C HIS A 182 -21.07 -8.68 10.98
N ASP A 183 -21.69 -7.51 11.21
CA ASP A 183 -22.44 -6.82 10.17
C ASP A 183 -21.47 -6.38 9.06
N PHE A 184 -21.64 -6.95 7.87
CA PHE A 184 -20.90 -6.50 6.70
C PHE A 184 -21.44 -5.14 6.26
N GLY A 185 -20.70 -4.07 6.59
CA GLY A 185 -20.99 -2.73 6.12
C GLY A 185 -20.90 -2.66 4.60
N ILE A 186 -22.05 -2.56 3.93
CA ILE A 186 -22.14 -2.35 2.47
C ILE A 186 -21.91 -0.89 2.07
N THR A 187 -21.93 0.02 3.06
CA THR A 187 -21.70 1.45 2.86
C THR A 187 -20.35 1.84 3.45
N PRO A 188 -19.49 2.54 2.69
CA PRO A 188 -18.23 3.03 3.23
C PRO A 188 -18.50 4.03 4.36
N LYS A 189 -17.90 3.78 5.54
CA LYS A 189 -17.96 4.68 6.69
C LYS A 189 -16.55 5.20 6.98
N ALA A 190 -16.41 6.53 7.05
CA ALA A 190 -15.17 7.15 7.52
C ALA A 190 -14.88 6.72 8.96
N THR A 191 -13.64 6.36 9.26
CA THR A 191 -13.19 6.07 10.62
C THR A 191 -13.20 7.34 11.48
N ASP A 192 -13.33 7.18 12.79
CA ASP A 192 -13.31 8.31 13.73
C ASP A 192 -12.01 9.12 13.61
N ASP A 193 -10.89 8.44 13.35
CA ASP A 193 -9.61 9.08 13.08
C ASP A 193 -9.62 9.92 11.81
N LEU A 194 -10.20 9.41 10.72
CA LEU A 194 -10.33 10.16 9.47
C LEU A 194 -11.22 11.39 9.68
N GLN A 195 -12.35 11.22 10.37
CA GLN A 195 -13.26 12.34 10.69
C GLN A 195 -12.56 13.39 11.55
N ARG A 196 -11.84 12.96 12.59
CA ARG A 196 -11.07 13.85 13.46
C ARG A 196 -10.00 14.61 12.67
N ARG A 197 -9.27 13.93 11.80
CA ARG A 197 -8.24 14.56 10.96
C ARG A 197 -8.83 15.55 9.96
N SER A 198 -9.95 15.20 9.32
CA SER A 198 -10.66 16.09 8.40
C SER A 198 -11.10 17.38 9.11
N LYS A 199 -11.68 17.26 10.32
CA LYS A 199 -12.07 18.41 11.15
C LYS A 199 -10.86 19.26 11.58
N ASP A 200 -9.73 18.65 11.91
CA ASP A 200 -8.50 19.38 12.25
C ASP A 200 -7.93 20.15 11.03
N MET A 201 -7.99 19.55 9.85
CA MET A 201 -7.56 20.22 8.62
C MET A 201 -8.48 21.39 8.24
N ASP A 202 -9.79 21.20 8.36
CA ASP A 202 -10.79 22.25 8.16
C ASP A 202 -10.58 23.44 9.11
N ARG A 203 -10.38 23.17 10.42
CA ARG A 203 -10.04 24.20 11.42
C ARG A 203 -8.77 24.99 11.10
N LYS A 204 -7.83 24.38 10.38
CA LYS A 204 -6.57 25.01 9.95
C LYS A 204 -6.69 25.64 8.56
N SER A 205 -7.89 25.69 7.98
CA SER A 205 -8.16 26.17 6.63
C SER A 205 -7.35 25.44 5.54
N LEU A 206 -7.05 24.17 5.78
CA LEU A 206 -6.31 23.28 4.88
C LEU A 206 -7.23 22.48 3.94
N LEU A 207 -8.55 22.58 4.12
CA LEU A 207 -9.57 22.07 3.21
C LEU A 207 -10.48 23.23 2.84
N GLN A 208 -10.73 23.41 1.56
CA GLN A 208 -11.60 24.46 1.02
C GLN A 208 -12.39 23.88 -0.16
N ASP A 209 -13.60 24.35 -0.38
CA ASP A 209 -14.34 24.01 -1.59
C ASP A 209 -13.72 24.75 -2.77
N ALA A 210 -13.25 24.01 -3.77
CA ALA A 210 -12.62 24.57 -4.97
C ALA A 210 -13.65 25.24 -5.90
N ASN A 211 -14.89 24.77 -5.86
CA ASN A 211 -16.03 25.35 -6.56
C ASN A 211 -17.23 25.31 -5.61
N VAL A 212 -17.60 26.45 -5.01
CA VAL A 212 -18.91 26.59 -4.37
C VAL A 212 -19.93 26.76 -5.52
N PRO A 213 -20.86 25.84 -5.75
CA PRO A 213 -21.93 26.09 -6.72
C PRO A 213 -22.71 27.32 -6.26
N GLU A 214 -22.93 28.29 -7.15
CA GLU A 214 -23.69 29.51 -6.81
C GLU A 214 -25.15 29.19 -6.43
N ASP A 215 -25.66 28.02 -6.85
CA ASP A 215 -27.03 27.55 -6.63
C ASP A 215 -27.12 26.07 -6.20
N GLU A 216 -28.01 25.77 -5.25
CA GLU A 216 -28.28 24.41 -4.74
C GLU A 216 -28.83 23.45 -5.82
N GLU A 217 -29.57 23.96 -6.81
CA GLU A 217 -30.08 23.16 -7.95
C GLU A 217 -28.95 22.63 -8.86
N VAL A 218 -27.87 23.40 -9.00
CA VAL A 218 -26.68 23.00 -9.76
C VAL A 218 -25.91 21.91 -9.03
N PHE A 219 -25.85 21.98 -7.69
CA PHE A 219 -25.27 20.90 -6.88
C PHE A 219 -26.08 19.60 -6.95
N ALA A 220 -27.41 19.71 -6.88
CA ALA A 220 -28.31 18.55 -6.95
C ALA A 220 -28.21 17.79 -8.29
N SER A 221 -27.92 18.50 -9.38
CA SER A 221 -27.76 17.91 -10.71
C SER A 221 -26.36 17.35 -10.98
N ASN A 222 -25.32 17.77 -10.24
CA ASN A 222 -23.97 17.24 -10.32
C ASN A 222 -23.27 17.23 -8.94
N PRO A 223 -23.41 16.16 -8.14
CA PRO A 223 -22.98 16.10 -6.74
C PRO A 223 -21.47 15.93 -6.55
N VAL A 224 -20.66 16.44 -7.48
CA VAL A 224 -19.21 16.39 -7.44
C VAL A 224 -18.68 17.64 -6.73
N VAL A 225 -18.31 17.50 -5.46
CA VAL A 225 -17.58 18.54 -4.73
C VAL A 225 -16.10 18.44 -5.10
N ASN A 226 -15.55 19.51 -5.66
CA ASN A 226 -14.11 19.63 -5.82
C ASN A 226 -13.55 20.25 -4.54
N VAL A 227 -12.65 19.54 -3.85
CA VAL A 227 -12.02 20.04 -2.61
C VAL A 227 -10.58 20.45 -2.92
N LEU A 228 -10.26 21.71 -2.65
CA LEU A 228 -8.90 22.19 -2.57
C LEU A 228 -8.32 21.78 -1.22
N SER A 229 -7.34 20.87 -1.23
CA SER A 229 -6.59 20.49 -0.04
C SER A 229 -5.20 21.10 -0.06
N VAL A 230 -4.88 21.87 0.98
CA VAL A 230 -3.53 22.35 1.25
C VAL A 230 -2.80 21.29 2.09
N PRO A 231 -1.53 20.94 1.76
CA PRO A 231 -0.79 19.95 2.52
C PRO A 231 -0.70 20.32 4.01
N ALA A 232 -1.24 19.46 4.86
CA ALA A 232 -1.07 19.58 6.30
C ALA A 232 0.39 19.32 6.71
N GLU A 233 0.82 19.88 7.84
CA GLU A 233 2.10 19.55 8.43
C GLU A 233 2.20 18.03 8.65
N ARG A 234 3.28 17.44 8.12
CA ARG A 234 3.50 15.99 8.20
C ARG A 234 3.90 15.63 9.62
N ILE A 235 3.11 14.74 10.23
CA ILE A 235 3.43 14.15 11.52
C ILE A 235 4.50 13.08 11.29
N TYR A 236 5.73 13.37 11.71
CA TYR A 236 6.79 12.37 11.77
C TYR A 236 6.62 11.58 13.07
N ILE A 237 6.26 10.31 12.96
CA ILE A 237 6.30 9.40 14.10
C ILE A 237 7.77 9.11 14.35
N GLN A 238 8.28 9.58 15.50
CA GLN A 238 9.60 9.23 16.02
C GLN A 238 9.64 7.75 16.43
#